data_AF-A0A1D6NE84-F1
#
_entry.id   AF-A0A1D6NE84-F1
#
_cell.length_a   1.000
_cell.length_b   1.000
_cell.length_c   1.000
_cell.angle_alpha   90.00
_cell.angle_beta   90.00
_cell.angle_gamma   90.00
#
_symmetry.space_group_name_H-M   'P 1'
#
loop_
_entity.id
_entity.type
_entity.pdbx_description
1 polymer ?
#
loop_
_entity_poly.entity_id
_entity_poly.type
_entity_poly.pdbx_seq_one_letter_code
_entity_poly.pdbx_strand_id
1 'polypeptide(L)'
;MLSSPCSQSGHRDCLRRPEQAASVQVRSSRRRRPSVSEMKERGGSRAAVDERYAQWKSLIPVLYDWFANHNLVWPSLSCRWGPQFEKATYKNRQRLYLSEQASASASIYYFISTDGSVPNTLVIANCEVVKPRVAAAEHISQFNEEARSPFVKKYKTIVHPGEVNRIRELPQNSKIIATHTDSPDVLVWDVEAQPNRHAVLGASESRPDLILTGHQENAEFALAMCPAEPYVLSGGKDKFVVLWSIQDHISALGDSSSSPGASGSKQSGKIANEKESPKVDPRGIFHGHDSTVEDVQFCPSSAQEFCSVGDDACLILWDARTGTDPAVKVEKAHSGDVHCVDWNPLDVNYILTGSADNSVRMWDRRNLGSGGAGSPIHKFEGHKAAVLCVQACQDNILLFCTLYADMVASYDVFGYLFAIILVSDCSGHLTEHLFLEVLQKMVGKKKNSNVPAGLFFQHAGHRDKIVDFHWNSSDPWTIVSVSDDGESTGGGGTLQIWRMSDLIYRPEDEVLTELENFKAHLASCAPRN
;
A
#
# COMPACT_ATOMS: atom_id res chain seq x y z
N MET A 1 -7.71 29.85 87.82
CA MET A 1 -7.32 28.90 86.75
C MET A 1 -8.63 28.43 86.11
N LEU A 2 -9.31 29.33 85.38
CA LEU A 2 -9.16 29.60 83.94
C LEU A 2 -9.58 28.36 83.12
N SER A 3 -10.86 28.15 82.76
CA SER A 3 -11.79 28.91 81.90
C SER A 3 -11.71 28.54 80.41
N SER A 4 -12.90 28.32 79.84
CA SER A 4 -13.37 28.23 78.43
C SER A 4 -12.68 29.21 77.43
N PRO A 5 -13.07 29.33 76.12
CA PRO A 5 -14.22 28.73 75.40
C PRO A 5 -14.02 28.39 73.89
N CYS A 6 -15.10 27.87 73.33
CA CYS A 6 -15.59 27.98 71.96
C CYS A 6 -15.45 29.40 71.35
N SER A 7 -15.02 29.51 70.07
CA SER A 7 -15.39 30.63 69.19
C SER A 7 -15.16 30.33 67.69
N GLN A 8 -16.27 30.35 66.95
CA GLN A 8 -16.50 30.90 65.60
C GLN A 8 -15.29 31.20 64.69
N SER A 9 -15.29 30.55 63.52
CA SER A 9 -15.11 31.17 62.21
C SER A 9 -15.71 30.19 61.20
N GLY A 10 -16.47 30.53 60.17
CA GLY A 10 -16.74 31.78 59.49
C GLY A 10 -17.04 31.36 58.06
N HIS A 11 -18.33 31.29 57.70
CA HIS A 11 -18.77 31.06 56.33
C HIS A 11 -18.07 32.04 55.38
N ARG A 12 -17.34 31.52 54.39
CA ARG A 12 -17.17 32.19 53.10
C ARG A 12 -17.25 31.17 51.98
N ASP A 13 -18.33 31.31 51.21
CA ASP A 13 -18.51 30.77 49.89
C ASP A 13 -17.27 31.05 49.02
N CYS A 14 -16.66 29.98 48.52
CA CYS A 14 -15.80 30.05 47.33
C CYS A 14 -16.51 29.28 46.22
N LEU A 15 -17.34 30.02 45.48
CA LEU A 15 -17.79 29.70 44.14
C LEU A 15 -16.63 29.17 43.31
N ARG A 16 -16.78 27.95 42.80
CA ARG A 16 -15.91 27.36 41.78
C ARG A 16 -15.75 28.34 40.62
N ARG A 17 -14.53 28.83 40.41
CA ARG A 17 -14.08 29.36 39.12
C ARG A 17 -13.47 28.21 38.31
N PRO A 18 -13.76 28.10 37.01
CA PRO A 18 -13.17 27.08 36.16
C PRO A 18 -11.66 27.34 36.03
N GLU A 19 -10.86 26.29 36.22
CA GLU A 19 -9.43 26.32 35.90
C GLU A 19 -9.27 26.65 34.41
N GLN A 20 -8.46 27.66 34.15
CA GLN A 20 -8.12 28.14 32.82
C GLN A 20 -7.38 27.04 32.06
N ALA A 21 -7.92 26.67 30.90
CA ALA A 21 -7.21 25.89 29.90
C ALA A 21 -5.89 26.60 29.57
N ALA A 22 -4.77 25.93 29.84
CA ALA A 22 -3.46 26.35 29.36
C ALA A 22 -3.47 26.26 27.83
N SER A 23 -3.52 27.42 27.17
CA SER A 23 -3.35 27.53 25.73
C SER A 23 -1.95 27.05 25.35
N VAL A 24 -1.84 25.89 24.71
CA VAL A 24 -0.62 25.47 24.01
C VAL A 24 -0.45 26.40 22.82
N GLN A 25 0.40 27.42 22.97
CA GLN A 25 0.88 28.20 21.84
C GLN A 25 1.73 27.28 20.95
N VAL A 26 1.18 26.92 19.78
CA VAL A 26 1.95 26.36 18.67
C VAL A 26 3.03 27.39 18.30
N ARG A 27 4.27 27.14 18.69
CA ARG A 27 5.42 27.86 18.14
C ARG A 27 5.51 27.47 16.66
N SER A 28 5.12 28.40 15.77
CA SER A 28 5.40 28.28 14.35
C SER A 28 6.91 28.24 14.14
N SER A 29 7.44 27.06 13.81
CA SER A 29 8.81 26.93 13.34
C SER A 29 8.91 27.62 11.98
N ARG A 30 9.31 28.90 11.97
CA ARG A 30 9.77 29.56 10.75
C ARG A 30 10.90 28.71 10.15
N ARG A 31 10.67 28.15 8.95
CA ARG A 31 11.69 27.44 8.16
C ARG A 31 12.99 28.26 8.15
N ARG A 32 14.08 27.68 8.65
CA ARG A 32 15.43 28.22 8.45
C ARG A 32 15.78 28.03 6.97
N ARG A 33 16.23 29.09 6.28
CA ARG A 33 16.67 28.96 4.89
C ARG A 33 17.84 27.95 4.83
N PRO A 34 17.80 26.98 3.90
CA PRO A 34 18.88 26.02 3.78
C PRO A 34 20.19 26.73 3.47
N SER A 35 21.28 26.22 4.03
CA SER A 35 22.60 26.80 3.85
C SER A 35 23.11 26.59 2.41
N VAL A 36 24.07 27.41 1.98
CA VAL A 36 24.65 27.31 0.63
C VAL A 36 25.34 25.95 0.41
N SER A 37 25.87 25.33 1.46
CA SER A 37 26.42 23.97 1.41
C SER A 37 25.31 22.92 1.23
N GLU A 38 24.20 23.02 1.95
CA GLU A 38 23.03 22.13 1.78
C GLU A 38 22.42 22.24 0.38
N MET A 39 22.39 23.43 -0.22
CA MET A 39 21.91 23.62 -1.60
C MET A 39 22.87 23.00 -2.63
N LYS A 40 24.18 23.09 -2.41
CA LYS A 40 25.21 22.53 -3.31
C LYS A 40 25.27 21.01 -3.22
N GLU A 41 25.11 20.45 -2.03
CA GLU A 41 25.03 19.00 -1.79
C GLU A 41 23.72 18.40 -2.32
N ARG A 42 22.57 19.08 -2.12
CA ARG A 42 21.30 18.69 -2.77
C ARG A 42 21.42 18.67 -4.30
N GLY A 43 22.12 19.64 -4.89
CA GLY A 43 22.40 19.68 -6.33
C GLY A 43 23.27 18.50 -6.81
N GLY A 44 24.26 18.09 -6.01
CA GLY A 44 25.10 16.91 -6.30
C GLY A 44 24.34 15.58 -6.18
N SER A 45 23.49 15.44 -5.17
CA SER A 45 22.65 14.25 -4.97
C SER A 45 21.63 14.06 -6.10
N ARG A 46 20.99 15.15 -6.56
CA ARG A 46 20.01 15.09 -7.65
C ARG A 46 20.64 14.65 -8.97
N ALA A 47 21.83 15.16 -9.30
CA ALA A 47 22.56 14.76 -10.50
C ALA A 47 22.87 13.25 -10.53
N ALA A 48 23.21 12.65 -9.38
CA ALA A 48 23.47 11.22 -9.27
C ALA A 48 22.21 10.36 -9.45
N VAL A 49 21.06 10.83 -8.95
CA VAL A 49 19.76 10.17 -9.17
C VAL A 49 19.38 10.21 -10.65
N ASP A 50 19.51 11.38 -11.28
CA ASP A 50 19.20 11.55 -12.70
C ASP A 50 20.12 10.70 -13.59
N GLU A 51 21.40 10.56 -13.24
CA GLU A 51 22.35 9.68 -13.95
C GLU A 51 21.94 8.20 -13.85
N ARG A 52 21.64 7.70 -12.64
CA ARG A 52 21.18 6.32 -12.43
C ARG A 52 19.87 6.05 -13.13
N TYR A 53 18.96 7.01 -13.09
CA TYR A 53 17.67 6.93 -13.77
C TYR A 53 17.85 6.87 -15.30
N ALA A 54 18.76 7.69 -15.86
CA ALA A 54 19.08 7.63 -17.29
C ALA A 54 19.71 6.27 -17.69
N GLN A 55 20.59 5.72 -16.86
CA GLN A 55 21.15 4.38 -17.05
C GLN A 55 20.03 3.31 -17.03
N TRP A 56 19.17 3.33 -16.01
CA TRP A 56 18.01 2.43 -15.94
C TRP A 56 17.09 2.57 -17.16
N LYS A 57 16.81 3.81 -17.60
CA LYS A 57 15.97 4.09 -18.76
C LYS A 57 16.49 3.42 -20.03
N SER A 58 17.81 3.41 -20.21
CA SER A 58 18.45 2.72 -21.35
C SER A 58 18.26 1.20 -21.35
N LEU A 59 17.98 0.60 -20.20
CA LEU A 59 17.80 -0.84 -20.02
C LEU A 59 16.33 -1.28 -20.11
N ILE A 60 15.37 -0.35 -20.12
CA ILE A 60 13.95 -0.69 -20.08
C ILE A 60 13.53 -1.66 -21.19
N PRO A 61 13.95 -1.49 -22.48
CA PRO A 61 13.55 -2.41 -23.55
C PRO A 61 14.00 -3.87 -23.36
N VAL A 62 14.96 -4.11 -22.45
CA VAL A 62 15.47 -5.44 -22.13
C VAL A 62 14.86 -5.98 -20.84
N LEU A 63 14.60 -5.09 -19.87
CA LEU A 63 14.15 -5.48 -18.53
C LEU A 63 12.63 -5.64 -18.42
N TYR A 64 11.85 -5.02 -19.30
CA TYR A 64 10.39 -4.96 -19.19
C TYR A 64 9.72 -5.33 -20.51
N ASP A 65 8.74 -6.24 -20.44
CA ASP A 65 7.83 -6.52 -21.56
C ASP A 65 6.80 -5.41 -21.75
N TRP A 66 6.51 -4.68 -20.67
CA TRP A 66 5.63 -3.52 -20.70
C TRP A 66 6.04 -2.52 -19.63
N PHE A 67 6.05 -1.25 -20.00
CA PHE A 67 6.30 -0.14 -19.10
C PHE A 67 5.46 1.07 -19.52
N ALA A 68 4.82 1.72 -18.55
CA ALA A 68 4.08 2.95 -18.73
C ALA A 68 4.33 3.88 -17.54
N ASN A 69 4.75 5.12 -17.81
CA ASN A 69 4.91 6.18 -16.82
C ASN A 69 3.80 7.22 -16.98
N HIS A 70 3.15 7.61 -15.88
CA HIS A 70 2.12 8.64 -15.84
C HIS A 70 2.44 9.66 -14.75
N ASN A 71 2.76 10.89 -15.14
CA ASN A 71 2.99 11.98 -14.20
C ASN A 71 1.69 12.40 -13.51
N LEU A 72 1.68 12.41 -12.18
CA LEU A 72 0.53 12.79 -11.37
C LEU A 72 0.54 14.30 -11.10
N VAL A 73 -0.65 14.91 -10.99
CA VAL A 73 -0.76 16.31 -10.56
C VAL A 73 -0.58 16.45 -9.07
N TRP A 74 -1.16 15.50 -8.34
CA TRP A 74 -1.20 15.46 -6.89
C TRP A 74 -0.62 14.14 -6.40
N PRO A 75 0.07 14.12 -5.26
CA PRO A 75 0.59 12.89 -4.69
C PRO A 75 -0.47 11.85 -4.45
N SER A 76 -0.10 10.59 -4.64
CA SER A 76 -0.96 9.44 -4.37
C SER A 76 -0.34 8.60 -3.27
N LEU A 77 -1.08 8.46 -2.16
CA LEU A 77 -0.71 7.59 -1.04
C LEU A 77 -1.11 6.13 -1.24
N SER A 78 -2.09 5.85 -2.09
CA SER A 78 -2.49 4.47 -2.38
C SER A 78 -2.84 4.26 -3.85
N CYS A 79 -2.47 3.10 -4.37
CA CYS A 79 -2.84 2.67 -5.71
C CYS A 79 -3.31 1.21 -5.70
N ARG A 80 -4.43 0.93 -6.37
CA ARG A 80 -4.99 -0.42 -6.45
C ARG A 80 -5.57 -0.70 -7.83
N TRP A 81 -5.20 -1.85 -8.38
CA TRP A 81 -5.92 -2.46 -9.50
C TRP A 81 -7.37 -2.71 -9.10
N GLY A 82 -8.26 -2.47 -10.06
CA GLY A 82 -9.67 -2.82 -9.97
C GLY A 82 -10.08 -3.84 -11.03
N PRO A 83 -11.38 -4.06 -11.25
CA PRO A 83 -11.86 -5.07 -12.17
C PRO A 83 -11.42 -4.84 -13.62
N GLN A 84 -11.10 -5.94 -14.29
CA GLN A 84 -11.03 -5.98 -15.74
C GLN A 84 -12.42 -6.00 -16.35
N PHE A 85 -12.76 -4.97 -17.11
CA PHE A 85 -14.06 -4.83 -17.74
C PHE A 85 -14.02 -4.99 -19.27
N GLU A 86 -12.84 -5.05 -19.88
CA GLU A 86 -12.68 -5.32 -21.31
C GLU A 86 -11.47 -6.22 -21.57
N LYS A 87 -11.65 -7.29 -22.34
CA LYS A 87 -10.58 -8.15 -22.87
C LYS A 87 -10.55 -8.00 -24.38
N ALA A 88 -9.48 -7.47 -24.94
CA ALA A 88 -9.30 -7.38 -26.39
C ALA A 88 -8.07 -8.19 -26.84
N THR A 89 -7.82 -8.26 -28.15
CA THR A 89 -6.72 -9.05 -28.72
C THR A 89 -5.36 -8.59 -28.21
N TYR A 90 -5.12 -7.28 -28.21
CA TYR A 90 -3.80 -6.67 -28.00
C TYR A 90 -3.63 -5.99 -26.63
N LYS A 91 -4.73 -5.52 -26.05
CA LYS A 91 -4.73 -4.82 -24.76
C LYS A 91 -6.02 -5.12 -24.01
N ASN A 92 -5.94 -5.19 -22.70
CA ASN A 92 -7.10 -5.29 -21.82
C ASN A 92 -7.39 -3.91 -21.22
N ARG A 93 -8.62 -3.70 -20.72
CA ARG A 93 -8.95 -2.50 -19.95
C ARG A 93 -9.40 -2.88 -18.55
N GLN A 94 -8.79 -2.21 -17.59
CA GLN A 94 -9.01 -2.43 -16.17
C GLN A 94 -9.24 -1.11 -15.46
N ARG A 95 -9.96 -1.16 -14.34
CA ARG A 95 -10.04 -0.03 -13.43
C ARG A 95 -8.73 0.10 -12.65
N LEU A 96 -8.42 1.33 -12.25
CA LEU A 96 -7.32 1.66 -11.37
C LEU A 96 -7.82 2.72 -10.39
N TYR A 97 -7.63 2.48 -9.10
CA TYR A 97 -8.01 3.38 -8.03
C TYR A 97 -6.77 4.08 -7.49
N LEU A 98 -6.85 5.40 -7.35
CA LEU A 98 -5.78 6.26 -6.85
C LEU A 98 -6.33 7.26 -5.85
N SER A 99 -5.58 7.51 -4.79
CA SER A 99 -5.78 8.70 -3.96
C SER A 99 -5.10 9.90 -4.62
N GLU A 100 -5.69 11.09 -4.55
CA GLU A 100 -4.99 12.35 -4.83
C GLU A 100 -5.05 13.21 -3.57
N GLN A 101 -3.88 13.47 -2.98
CA GLN A 101 -3.69 14.29 -1.80
C GLN A 101 -3.50 15.75 -2.19
N ALA A 102 -4.38 16.62 -1.72
CA ALA A 102 -4.28 18.05 -1.97
C ALA A 102 -4.20 18.88 -0.70
N SER A 103 -4.41 18.27 0.47
CA SER A 103 -4.01 18.81 1.78
C SER A 103 -2.55 18.47 2.08
N ALA A 104 -1.86 19.41 2.74
CA ALA A 104 -0.55 19.11 3.30
C ALA A 104 -0.72 18.07 4.39
N SER A 105 -0.02 16.96 4.27
CA SER A 105 -0.10 15.82 5.18
C SER A 105 1.25 15.52 5.76
N ALA A 106 1.28 15.24 7.06
CA ALA A 106 2.48 14.76 7.74
C ALA A 106 2.08 13.52 8.53
N SER A 107 2.44 12.36 8.01
CA SER A 107 2.45 11.10 8.76
C SER A 107 3.86 10.82 9.26
N ILE A 108 4.03 9.80 10.11
CA ILE A 108 5.36 9.36 10.52
C ILE A 108 6.18 8.90 9.31
N TYR A 109 5.53 8.32 8.28
CA TYR A 109 6.23 7.77 7.13
C TYR A 109 6.47 8.77 6.00
N TYR A 110 5.57 9.72 5.76
CA TYR A 110 5.61 10.61 4.60
C TYR A 110 5.26 12.04 4.98
N PHE A 111 5.77 12.98 4.18
CA PHE A 111 5.51 14.39 4.34
C PHE A 111 5.14 14.98 2.98
N ILE A 112 3.86 15.31 2.81
CA ILE A 112 3.32 15.95 1.62
C ILE A 112 3.10 17.43 1.93
N SER A 113 3.70 18.31 1.13
CA SER A 113 3.42 19.74 1.19
C SER A 113 2.69 20.22 -0.04
N THR A 114 1.37 20.35 0.06
CA THR A 114 0.50 20.92 -0.97
C THR A 114 -0.12 22.23 -0.46
N ASP A 115 -0.62 23.04 -1.39
CA ASP A 115 -1.16 24.36 -1.10
C ASP A 115 -2.64 24.35 -0.66
N GLY A 116 -3.28 23.18 -0.58
CA GLY A 116 -4.70 23.06 -0.24
C GLY A 116 -5.63 23.62 -1.31
N SER A 117 -5.15 23.83 -2.54
CA SER A 117 -5.92 24.51 -3.59
C SER A 117 -7.09 23.68 -4.14
N VAL A 118 -7.09 22.37 -3.93
CA VAL A 118 -8.20 21.46 -4.27
C VAL A 118 -8.47 20.50 -3.10
N PRO A 119 -9.66 19.89 -3.02
CA PRO A 119 -9.93 18.89 -1.98
C PRO A 119 -9.23 17.56 -2.28
N ASN A 120 -9.09 16.71 -1.25
CA ASN A 120 -8.65 15.33 -1.42
C ASN A 120 -9.63 14.55 -2.29
N THR A 121 -9.11 13.66 -3.11
CA THR A 121 -9.97 12.87 -3.99
C THR A 121 -9.58 11.41 -4.09
N LEU A 122 -10.59 10.61 -4.38
CA LEU A 122 -10.42 9.27 -4.90
C LEU A 122 -10.67 9.32 -6.41
N VAL A 123 -9.64 8.99 -7.18
CA VAL A 123 -9.66 8.94 -8.63
C VAL A 123 -9.83 7.50 -9.09
N ILE A 124 -10.82 7.32 -9.96
CA ILE A 124 -11.03 6.07 -10.69
C ILE A 124 -10.56 6.32 -12.11
N ALA A 125 -9.57 5.56 -12.56
CA ALA A 125 -9.01 5.62 -13.89
C ALA A 125 -9.30 4.34 -14.67
N ASN A 126 -9.33 4.48 -15.99
CA ASN A 126 -9.31 3.39 -16.94
C ASN A 126 -7.88 3.20 -17.41
N CYS A 127 -7.31 2.04 -17.11
CA CYS A 127 -6.00 1.65 -17.55
C CYS A 127 -6.10 0.69 -18.75
N GLU A 128 -5.31 0.94 -19.78
CA GLU A 128 -5.07 0.02 -20.88
C GLU A 128 -3.82 -0.83 -20.59
N VAL A 129 -4.02 -2.11 -20.27
CA VAL A 129 -2.95 -3.08 -19.98
C VAL A 129 -2.54 -3.78 -21.27
N VAL A 130 -1.33 -3.50 -21.74
CA VAL A 130 -0.82 -4.08 -23.00
C VAL A 130 -0.37 -5.53 -22.75
N LYS A 131 -0.81 -6.45 -23.60
CA LYS A 131 -0.43 -7.86 -23.46
C LYS A 131 1.06 -8.08 -23.76
N PRO A 132 1.67 -9.15 -23.22
CA PRO A 132 3.06 -9.48 -23.51
C PRO A 132 3.32 -9.54 -25.01
N ARG A 133 4.51 -9.08 -25.43
CA ARG A 133 4.99 -9.12 -26.83
C ARG A 133 4.18 -8.30 -27.84
N VAL A 134 3.27 -7.45 -27.35
CA VAL A 134 2.50 -6.49 -28.19
C VAL A 134 3.11 -5.09 -28.14
N ALA A 135 3.73 -4.72 -27.02
CA ALA A 135 4.32 -3.39 -26.85
C ALA A 135 5.56 -3.24 -27.74
N ALA A 136 5.62 -2.16 -28.52
CA ALA A 136 6.80 -1.83 -29.32
C ALA A 136 7.93 -1.33 -28.42
N ALA A 137 9.14 -1.86 -28.60
CA ALA A 137 10.35 -1.40 -27.90
C ALA A 137 10.58 0.12 -28.07
N GLU A 138 10.19 0.68 -29.22
CA GLU A 138 10.23 2.12 -29.47
C GLU A 138 9.31 2.90 -28.53
N HIS A 139 8.07 2.45 -28.34
CA HIS A 139 7.13 3.06 -27.41
C HIS A 139 7.61 2.95 -25.95
N ILE A 140 8.23 1.83 -25.60
CA ILE A 140 8.79 1.59 -24.25
C ILE A 140 10.00 2.50 -23.97
N SER A 141 10.82 2.83 -24.97
CA SER A 141 12.06 3.61 -24.79
C SER A 141 11.85 5.13 -24.91
N GLN A 142 10.85 5.59 -25.64
CA GLN A 142 10.63 7.01 -25.95
C GLN A 142 9.63 7.73 -25.02
N PHE A 143 9.24 7.13 -23.89
CA PHE A 143 8.31 7.82 -22.98
C PHE A 143 8.94 9.08 -22.36
N ASN A 144 8.09 10.08 -22.13
CA ASN A 144 8.42 11.31 -21.42
C ASN A 144 7.98 11.18 -19.96
N GLU A 145 8.91 11.41 -19.03
CA GLU A 145 8.71 11.32 -17.59
C GLU A 145 7.72 12.34 -17.04
N GLU A 146 7.68 13.51 -17.66
CA GLU A 146 6.84 14.64 -17.24
C GLU A 146 5.43 14.54 -17.84
N ALA A 147 5.24 13.64 -18.82
CA ALA A 147 3.98 13.46 -19.52
C ALA A 147 3.04 12.51 -18.79
N ARG A 148 1.74 12.72 -19.04
CA ARG A 148 0.71 11.75 -18.67
C ARG A 148 0.66 10.63 -19.70
N SER A 149 0.72 9.40 -19.21
CA SER A 149 0.58 8.20 -20.03
C SER A 149 -0.74 8.19 -20.80
N PRO A 150 -0.76 7.85 -22.10
CA PRO A 150 -2.00 7.65 -22.84
C PRO A 150 -2.77 6.39 -22.41
N PHE A 151 -2.12 5.48 -21.68
CA PHE A 151 -2.71 4.24 -21.18
C PHE A 151 -3.56 4.43 -19.92
N VAL A 152 -3.44 5.57 -19.23
CA VAL A 152 -4.18 5.85 -18.00
C VAL A 152 -5.07 7.07 -18.22
N LYS A 153 -6.38 6.83 -18.26
CA LYS A 153 -7.39 7.86 -18.51
C LYS A 153 -8.31 7.98 -17.30
N LYS A 154 -8.30 9.14 -16.66
CA LYS A 154 -9.24 9.47 -15.58
C LYS A 154 -10.69 9.27 -16.06
N TYR A 155 -11.43 8.45 -15.32
CA TYR A 155 -12.82 8.10 -15.61
C TYR A 155 -13.79 8.85 -14.70
N LYS A 156 -13.53 8.83 -13.40
CA LYS A 156 -14.39 9.44 -12.38
C LYS A 156 -13.55 9.97 -11.22
N THR A 157 -14.01 11.07 -10.62
CA THR A 157 -13.48 11.59 -9.37
C THR A 157 -14.56 11.67 -8.32
N ILE A 158 -14.22 11.19 -7.13
CA ILE A 158 -14.99 11.30 -5.90
C ILE A 158 -14.24 12.29 -5.01
N VAL A 159 -14.88 13.39 -4.61
CA VAL A 159 -14.33 14.32 -3.62
C VAL A 159 -14.42 13.64 -2.26
N HIS A 160 -13.30 13.32 -1.65
CA HIS A 160 -13.22 12.46 -0.48
C HIS A 160 -13.19 13.30 0.80
N PRO A 161 -13.97 12.96 1.84
CA PRO A 161 -13.85 13.60 3.15
C PRO A 161 -12.60 13.06 3.85
N GLY A 162 -11.59 13.92 4.02
CA GLY A 162 -10.30 13.53 4.59
C GLY A 162 -9.34 12.90 3.59
N GLU A 163 -8.17 12.56 4.09
CA GLU A 163 -7.05 12.01 3.34
C GLU A 163 -7.31 10.55 2.99
N VAL A 164 -6.84 10.06 1.83
CA VAL A 164 -7.04 8.65 1.44
C VAL A 164 -5.72 7.93 1.58
N ASN A 165 -5.52 7.29 2.73
CA ASN A 165 -4.26 6.66 3.10
C ASN A 165 -4.15 5.23 2.56
N ARG A 166 -5.27 4.52 2.45
CA ARG A 166 -5.29 3.17 1.90
C ARG A 166 -6.62 2.85 1.22
N ILE A 167 -6.55 2.14 0.10
CA ILE A 167 -7.70 1.67 -0.66
C ILE A 167 -7.68 0.13 -0.65
N ARG A 168 -8.86 -0.50 -0.46
CA ARG A 168 -9.04 -1.95 -0.65
C ARG A 168 -10.36 -2.23 -1.37
N GLU A 169 -10.30 -3.10 -2.37
CA GLU A 169 -11.49 -3.58 -3.07
C GLU A 169 -12.12 -4.78 -2.37
N LEU A 170 -13.44 -4.92 -2.49
CA LEU A 170 -14.15 -6.12 -2.06
C LEU A 170 -14.06 -7.19 -3.17
N PRO A 171 -13.38 -8.34 -2.94
CA PRO A 171 -13.16 -9.33 -4.00
C PRO A 171 -14.45 -9.91 -4.60
N GLN A 172 -15.51 -9.99 -3.81
CA GLN A 172 -16.81 -10.55 -4.19
C GLN A 172 -17.68 -9.56 -4.99
N ASN A 173 -17.40 -8.25 -4.89
CA ASN A 173 -18.14 -7.23 -5.61
C ASN A 173 -17.22 -6.05 -5.97
N SER A 174 -16.83 -6.01 -7.23
CA SER A 174 -15.86 -5.06 -7.78
C SER A 174 -16.33 -3.60 -7.84
N LYS A 175 -17.59 -3.33 -7.47
CA LYS A 175 -18.10 -1.96 -7.29
C LYS A 175 -17.75 -1.39 -5.93
N ILE A 176 -17.46 -2.24 -4.96
CA ILE A 176 -17.32 -1.85 -3.57
C ILE A 176 -15.84 -1.74 -3.21
N ILE A 177 -15.48 -0.61 -2.64
CA ILE A 177 -14.17 -0.39 -2.04
C ILE A 177 -14.33 0.19 -0.63
N ALA A 178 -13.32 -0.04 0.21
CA ALA A 178 -13.15 0.65 1.48
C ALA A 178 -11.93 1.57 1.41
N THR A 179 -12.02 2.71 2.10
CA THR A 179 -10.91 3.66 2.26
C THR A 179 -10.63 3.94 3.73
N HIS A 180 -9.34 3.97 4.06
CA HIS A 180 -8.81 4.50 5.31
C HIS A 180 -8.41 5.95 5.16
N THR A 181 -8.57 6.69 6.26
CA THR A 181 -8.42 8.14 6.27
C THR A 181 -7.63 8.63 7.48
N ASP A 182 -7.55 9.94 7.63
CA ASP A 182 -7.07 10.63 8.84
C ASP A 182 -8.15 10.73 9.95
N SER A 183 -9.25 10.00 9.83
CA SER A 183 -10.34 9.87 10.80
C SER A 183 -10.32 8.50 11.51
N PRO A 184 -10.96 8.35 12.69
CA PRO A 184 -11.27 7.02 13.26
C PRO A 184 -12.26 6.20 12.40
N ASP A 185 -13.00 6.84 11.50
CA ASP A 185 -14.01 6.16 10.69
C ASP A 185 -13.43 5.58 9.39
N VAL A 186 -13.88 4.38 9.02
CA VAL A 186 -13.58 3.74 7.73
C VAL A 186 -14.75 3.96 6.78
N LEU A 187 -14.48 4.33 5.53
CA LEU A 187 -15.52 4.71 4.57
C LEU A 187 -15.67 3.65 3.48
N VAL A 188 -16.91 3.26 3.17
CA VAL A 188 -17.23 2.29 2.12
C VAL A 188 -17.95 2.99 0.97
N TRP A 189 -17.58 2.64 -0.26
CA TRP A 189 -18.04 3.31 -1.47
C TRP A 189 -18.51 2.29 -2.52
N ASP A 190 -19.69 2.51 -3.10
CA ASP A 190 -20.06 1.98 -4.41
C ASP A 190 -19.53 2.93 -5.49
N VAL A 191 -18.35 2.62 -6.02
CA VAL A 191 -17.64 3.50 -6.96
C VAL A 191 -18.41 3.72 -8.26
N GLU A 192 -19.31 2.81 -8.65
CA GLU A 192 -20.09 2.94 -9.87
C GLU A 192 -21.33 3.82 -9.65
N ALA A 193 -21.94 3.77 -8.46
CA ALA A 193 -23.07 4.63 -8.09
C ALA A 193 -22.68 6.09 -7.84
N GLN A 194 -21.45 6.35 -7.38
CA GLN A 194 -20.99 7.72 -7.10
C GLN A 194 -20.96 8.58 -8.38
N PRO A 195 -21.38 9.86 -8.32
CA PRO A 195 -21.31 10.76 -9.47
C PRO A 195 -19.87 11.21 -9.75
N ASN A 196 -19.56 11.54 -11.00
CA ASN A 196 -18.30 12.20 -11.33
C ASN A 196 -18.32 13.66 -10.86
N ARG A 197 -17.36 14.04 -10.00
CA ARG A 197 -17.22 15.40 -9.46
C ARG A 197 -15.96 16.08 -9.98
N HIS A 198 -15.96 17.41 -9.94
CA HIS A 198 -14.80 18.23 -10.25
C HIS A 198 -14.15 18.69 -8.94
N ALA A 199 -12.85 18.41 -8.79
CA ALA A 199 -12.07 18.78 -7.61
C ALA A 199 -11.67 20.26 -7.71
N VAL A 200 -12.53 21.13 -7.19
CA VAL A 200 -12.28 22.57 -7.09
C VAL A 200 -12.42 23.01 -5.64
N LEU A 201 -11.72 24.07 -5.24
CA LEU A 201 -11.80 24.62 -3.89
C LEU A 201 -13.27 24.90 -3.52
N GLY A 202 -13.71 24.38 -2.37
CA GLY A 202 -15.09 24.52 -1.89
C GLY A 202 -16.10 23.56 -2.53
N ALA A 203 -15.67 22.60 -3.36
CA ALA A 203 -16.54 21.52 -3.81
C ALA A 203 -17.07 20.71 -2.62
N SER A 204 -18.36 20.38 -2.64
CA SER A 204 -18.96 19.55 -1.60
C SER A 204 -18.39 18.14 -1.63
N GLU A 205 -18.07 17.63 -0.45
CA GLU A 205 -17.62 16.26 -0.24
C GLU A 205 -18.66 15.26 -0.76
N SER A 206 -18.16 14.13 -1.24
CA SER A 206 -19.00 13.01 -1.64
C SER A 206 -19.44 12.27 -0.39
N ARG A 207 -20.66 11.73 -0.46
CA ARG A 207 -21.24 10.99 0.64
C ARG A 207 -20.83 9.51 0.51
N PRO A 208 -20.16 8.91 1.51
CA PRO A 208 -19.87 7.48 1.50
C PRO A 208 -21.16 6.66 1.64
N ASP A 209 -21.16 5.46 1.09
CA ASP A 209 -22.31 4.57 1.10
C ASP A 209 -22.51 3.93 2.48
N LEU A 210 -21.42 3.65 3.20
CA LEU A 210 -21.42 3.32 4.63
C LEU A 210 -20.26 4.02 5.36
N ILE A 211 -20.46 4.26 6.65
CA ILE A 211 -19.42 4.66 7.59
C ILE A 211 -19.27 3.54 8.62
N LEU A 212 -18.08 2.96 8.74
CA LEU A 212 -17.77 1.94 9.74
C LEU A 212 -17.15 2.64 10.95
N THR A 213 -17.83 2.56 12.08
CA THR A 213 -17.43 3.21 13.34
C THR A 213 -16.78 2.20 14.27
N GLY A 214 -15.93 2.64 15.19
CA GLY A 214 -15.39 1.75 16.23
C GLY A 214 -14.06 2.18 16.81
N HIS A 215 -13.17 2.73 15.97
CA HIS A 215 -11.90 3.25 16.46
C HIS A 215 -12.09 4.50 17.32
N GLN A 216 -11.17 4.69 18.27
CA GLN A 216 -11.15 5.83 19.19
C GLN A 216 -10.13 6.90 18.78
N GLU A 217 -9.18 6.53 17.93
CA GLU A 217 -8.14 7.38 17.36
C GLU A 217 -8.03 7.12 15.86
N ASN A 218 -7.18 7.89 15.17
CA ASN A 218 -7.03 7.78 13.72
C ASN A 218 -6.59 6.36 13.31
N ALA A 219 -7.28 5.80 12.31
CA ALA A 219 -6.97 4.53 11.68
C ALA A 219 -6.32 4.76 10.32
N GLU A 220 -5.01 5.00 10.32
CA GLU A 220 -4.33 5.58 9.15
C GLU A 220 -4.11 4.57 8.03
N PHE A 221 -3.56 3.38 8.32
CA PHE A 221 -3.08 2.49 7.26
C PHE A 221 -3.68 1.10 7.28
N ALA A 222 -3.75 0.42 8.41
CA ALA A 222 -4.14 -0.98 8.47
C ALA A 222 -5.58 -1.22 7.96
N LEU A 223 -5.75 -1.73 6.74
CA LEU A 223 -7.06 -1.99 6.13
C LEU A 223 -6.99 -3.25 5.24
N ALA A 224 -7.93 -4.16 5.43
CA ALA A 224 -8.11 -5.35 4.60
C ALA A 224 -9.60 -5.65 4.36
N MET A 225 -9.88 -6.22 3.19
CA MET A 225 -11.20 -6.73 2.80
C MET A 225 -11.10 -8.25 2.71
N CYS A 226 -12.07 -8.95 3.30
CA CYS A 226 -12.04 -10.41 3.32
C CYS A 226 -12.32 -10.99 1.93
N PRO A 227 -11.52 -11.96 1.42
CA PRO A 227 -11.78 -12.61 0.14
C PRO A 227 -12.96 -13.58 0.13
N ALA A 228 -13.37 -14.09 1.29
CA ALA A 228 -14.41 -15.11 1.41
C ALA A 228 -15.80 -14.50 1.69
N GLU A 229 -15.88 -13.53 2.60
CA GLU A 229 -17.13 -12.90 3.04
C GLU A 229 -17.03 -11.36 2.96
N PRO A 230 -18.14 -10.60 2.92
CA PRO A 230 -18.11 -9.15 2.89
C PRO A 230 -17.83 -8.55 4.28
N TYR A 231 -16.63 -8.85 4.78
CA TYR A 231 -16.08 -8.35 6.03
C TYR A 231 -14.94 -7.38 5.76
N VAL A 232 -14.83 -6.39 6.65
CA VAL A 232 -13.81 -5.35 6.62
C VAL A 232 -13.00 -5.44 7.91
N LEU A 233 -11.69 -5.32 7.81
CA LEU A 233 -10.77 -5.34 8.94
C LEU A 233 -9.91 -4.09 8.93
N SER A 234 -9.75 -3.46 10.09
CA SER A 234 -8.94 -2.26 10.28
C SER A 234 -8.06 -2.39 11.51
N GLY A 235 -6.93 -1.69 11.51
CA GLY A 235 -6.13 -1.38 12.69
C GLY A 235 -6.02 0.13 12.91
N GLY A 236 -5.80 0.56 14.16
CA GLY A 236 -5.71 1.98 14.50
C GLY A 236 -4.64 2.32 15.54
N LYS A 237 -4.43 3.63 15.74
CA LYS A 237 -3.56 4.19 16.80
C LYS A 237 -4.08 3.92 18.21
N ASP A 238 -5.37 3.63 18.31
CA ASP A 238 -6.04 3.14 19.52
C ASP A 238 -5.67 1.70 19.90
N LYS A 239 -4.76 1.07 19.15
CA LYS A 239 -4.19 -0.28 19.39
C LYS A 239 -5.18 -1.41 19.14
N PHE A 240 -6.34 -1.09 18.58
CA PHE A 240 -7.38 -2.08 18.32
C PHE A 240 -7.30 -2.57 16.89
N VAL A 241 -7.63 -3.86 16.73
CA VAL A 241 -8.04 -4.41 15.44
C VAL A 241 -9.56 -4.47 15.46
N VAL A 242 -10.23 -3.93 14.44
CA VAL A 242 -11.69 -3.84 14.40
C VAL A 242 -12.20 -4.56 13.16
N LEU A 243 -13.19 -5.42 13.37
CA LEU A 243 -13.84 -6.23 12.34
C LEU A 243 -15.29 -5.75 12.16
N TRP A 244 -15.71 -5.55 10.92
CA TRP A 244 -17.10 -5.26 10.55
C TRP A 244 -17.64 -6.28 9.56
N SER A 245 -18.96 -6.45 9.55
CA SER A 245 -19.66 -7.09 8.44
C SER A 245 -20.46 -6.03 7.69
N ILE A 246 -20.31 -5.99 6.37
CA ILE A 246 -21.10 -5.13 5.48
C ILE A 246 -22.11 -5.95 4.66
N GLN A 247 -22.39 -7.20 5.07
CA GLN A 247 -23.25 -8.14 4.35
C GLN A 247 -24.64 -7.55 4.08
N ASP A 248 -25.26 -6.90 5.06
CA ASP A 248 -26.59 -6.31 4.93
C ASP A 248 -26.65 -5.26 3.81
N HIS A 249 -25.59 -4.46 3.68
CA HIS A 249 -25.47 -3.47 2.61
C HIS A 249 -25.31 -4.12 1.23
N ILE A 250 -24.46 -5.15 1.13
CA ILE A 250 -24.26 -5.89 -0.12
C ILE A 250 -25.56 -6.56 -0.57
N SER A 251 -26.31 -7.16 0.36
CA SER A 251 -27.62 -7.76 0.07
C SER A 251 -28.64 -6.72 -0.41
N ALA A 252 -28.71 -5.55 0.24
CA ALA A 252 -29.60 -4.46 -0.17
C ALA A 252 -29.29 -3.92 -1.57
N LEU A 253 -28.01 -3.90 -1.98
CA LEU A 253 -27.62 -3.52 -3.33
C LEU A 253 -28.08 -4.55 -4.38
N GLY A 254 -28.08 -5.84 -4.04
CA GLY A 254 -28.52 -6.93 -4.93
C GLY A 254 -30.02 -6.87 -5.27
N ASP A 255 -30.86 -6.56 -4.27
CA ASP A 255 -32.32 -6.53 -4.43
C ASP A 255 -32.80 -5.43 -5.38
N SER A 256 -32.04 -4.33 -5.51
CA SER A 256 -32.35 -3.22 -6.42
C SER A 256 -32.16 -3.53 -7.90
N SER A 257 -31.58 -4.69 -8.23
CA SER A 257 -31.36 -5.16 -9.62
C SER A 257 -32.41 -6.16 -10.12
N SER A 258 -33.41 -6.51 -9.30
CA SER A 258 -34.50 -7.41 -9.69
C SER A 258 -35.84 -6.68 -9.76
N SER A 259 -36.58 -6.90 -10.85
CA SER A 259 -37.81 -6.20 -11.25
C SER A 259 -38.88 -6.07 -10.15
N PRO A 260 -39.76 -5.04 -10.22
CA PRO A 260 -40.78 -4.81 -9.20
C PRO A 260 -41.89 -5.86 -9.29
N GLY A 261 -41.98 -6.73 -8.28
CA GLY A 261 -42.98 -7.79 -8.20
C GLY A 261 -43.31 -8.22 -6.77
N ALA A 262 -44.26 -7.51 -6.16
CA ALA A 262 -45.18 -7.93 -5.10
C ALA A 262 -44.66 -8.36 -3.70
N SER A 263 -45.02 -7.52 -2.70
CA SER A 263 -45.62 -7.86 -1.39
C SER A 263 -44.89 -8.89 -0.49
N GLY A 264 -44.44 -8.63 0.74
CA GLY A 264 -44.64 -7.52 1.67
C GLY A 264 -44.48 -8.07 3.10
N SER A 265 -43.73 -7.39 3.96
CA SER A 265 -43.98 -7.43 5.41
C SER A 265 -43.44 -6.14 6.03
N LYS A 266 -44.33 -5.43 6.72
CA LYS A 266 -44.02 -4.18 7.42
C LYS A 266 -43.16 -4.49 8.64
N GLN A 267 -41.90 -4.09 8.62
CA GLN A 267 -41.17 -3.78 9.85
C GLN A 267 -40.98 -2.26 9.94
N SER A 268 -41.43 -1.73 11.08
CA SER A 268 -41.45 -0.34 11.50
C SER A 268 -40.10 0.36 11.27
N GLY A 269 -39.99 1.08 10.16
CA GLY A 269 -38.83 1.91 9.85
C GLY A 269 -38.76 3.12 10.77
N LYS A 270 -37.64 3.25 11.50
CA LYS A 270 -37.11 4.57 11.85
C LYS A 270 -36.86 5.30 10.53
N ILE A 271 -37.51 6.44 10.33
CA ILE A 271 -37.20 7.34 9.21
C ILE A 271 -35.75 7.80 9.43
N ALA A 272 -34.80 7.17 8.73
CA ALA A 272 -33.43 7.62 8.70
C ALA A 272 -33.41 9.00 8.05
N ASN A 273 -32.71 9.94 8.67
CA ASN A 273 -32.53 11.28 8.15
C ASN A 273 -31.73 11.14 6.83
N GLU A 274 -32.37 11.39 5.67
CA GLU A 274 -31.78 11.17 4.33
C GLU A 274 -30.46 11.92 4.07
N LYS A 275 -30.02 12.78 4.99
CA LYS A 275 -28.79 13.58 4.91
C LYS A 275 -27.52 12.90 5.41
N GLU A 276 -27.58 11.85 6.23
CA GLU A 276 -26.39 11.24 6.84
C GLU A 276 -26.17 9.80 6.37
N SER A 277 -24.93 9.44 6.04
CA SER A 277 -24.58 8.06 5.65
C SER A 277 -24.91 7.07 6.77
N PRO A 278 -25.42 5.87 6.44
CA PRO A 278 -25.67 4.84 7.43
C PRO A 278 -24.35 4.42 8.10
N LYS A 279 -24.42 4.17 9.41
CA LYS A 279 -23.29 3.76 10.24
C LYS A 279 -23.38 2.28 10.57
N VAL A 280 -22.24 1.60 10.59
CA VAL A 280 -22.12 0.18 10.94
C VAL A 280 -21.18 0.07 12.14
N ASP A 281 -21.72 -0.45 13.25
CA ASP A 281 -20.94 -0.72 14.46
C ASP A 281 -20.06 -1.97 14.30
N PRO A 282 -18.97 -2.10 15.08
CA PRO A 282 -18.08 -3.24 15.00
C PRO A 282 -18.79 -4.57 15.26
N ARG A 283 -18.43 -5.57 14.47
CA ARG A 283 -18.72 -6.98 14.78
C ARG A 283 -17.82 -7.48 15.91
N GLY A 284 -16.58 -7.01 15.97
CA GLY A 284 -15.63 -7.33 17.03
C GLY A 284 -14.53 -6.28 17.13
N ILE A 285 -14.11 -6.00 18.36
CA ILE A 285 -12.96 -5.14 18.69
C ILE A 285 -11.97 -6.04 19.41
N PHE A 286 -10.79 -6.22 18.82
CA PHE A 286 -9.79 -7.19 19.24
C PHE A 286 -8.68 -6.48 20.01
N HIS A 287 -8.34 -7.03 21.16
CA HIS A 287 -7.44 -6.43 22.14
C HIS A 287 -6.19 -7.30 22.28
N GLY A 288 -5.01 -6.76 21.97
CA GLY A 288 -3.78 -7.52 22.11
C GLY A 288 -2.51 -6.79 21.72
N HIS A 289 -2.60 -5.75 20.89
CA HIS A 289 -1.48 -4.86 20.65
C HIS A 289 -1.29 -3.86 21.80
N ASP A 290 -0.03 -3.53 22.08
CA ASP A 290 0.36 -2.59 23.13
C ASP A 290 0.70 -1.19 22.57
N SER A 291 0.73 -1.05 21.24
CA SER A 291 0.97 0.17 20.48
C SER A 291 0.14 0.19 19.18
N THR A 292 0.37 1.17 18.29
CA THR A 292 -0.32 1.33 17.00
C THR A 292 -0.34 0.03 16.21
N VAL A 293 -1.49 -0.30 15.62
CA VAL A 293 -1.61 -1.38 14.63
C VAL A 293 -1.30 -0.83 13.25
N GLU A 294 -0.20 -1.28 12.66
CA GLU A 294 0.34 -0.76 11.40
C GLU A 294 -0.25 -1.46 10.18
N ASP A 295 -0.53 -2.76 10.29
CA ASP A 295 -1.12 -3.51 9.19
C ASP A 295 -1.95 -4.72 9.65
N VAL A 296 -2.92 -5.11 8.82
CA VAL A 296 -3.84 -6.23 9.06
C VAL A 296 -4.09 -6.98 7.77
N GLN A 297 -4.27 -8.30 7.85
CA GLN A 297 -4.60 -9.12 6.69
C GLN A 297 -5.46 -10.33 7.05
N PHE A 298 -6.47 -10.61 6.22
CA PHE A 298 -7.28 -11.83 6.37
C PHE A 298 -6.51 -13.08 5.94
N CYS A 299 -6.82 -14.21 6.55
CA CYS A 299 -6.45 -15.49 5.99
C CYS A 299 -7.18 -15.68 4.65
N PRO A 300 -6.49 -16.02 3.55
CA PRO A 300 -7.12 -16.19 2.23
C PRO A 300 -8.23 -17.26 2.19
N SER A 301 -8.16 -18.25 3.09
CA SER A 301 -9.11 -19.37 3.15
C SER A 301 -10.20 -19.23 4.21
N SER A 302 -10.18 -18.17 5.04
CA SER A 302 -11.08 -18.05 6.18
C SER A 302 -11.47 -16.60 6.46
N ALA A 303 -12.77 -16.35 6.62
CA ALA A 303 -13.28 -15.05 7.05
C ALA A 303 -13.18 -14.79 8.55
N GLN A 304 -12.79 -15.81 9.33
CA GLN A 304 -12.70 -15.71 10.80
C GLN A 304 -11.26 -15.64 11.30
N GLU A 305 -10.29 -16.02 10.47
CA GLU A 305 -8.87 -15.95 10.80
C GLU A 305 -8.21 -14.77 10.10
N PHE A 306 -7.40 -14.03 10.84
CA PHE A 306 -6.66 -12.88 10.31
C PHE A 306 -5.43 -12.63 11.16
N CYS A 307 -4.52 -11.79 10.67
CA CYS A 307 -3.32 -11.39 11.38
C CYS A 307 -3.19 -9.87 11.44
N SER A 308 -2.39 -9.40 12.38
CA SER A 308 -2.04 -7.99 12.52
C SER A 308 -0.61 -7.83 13.02
N VAL A 309 -0.04 -6.67 12.75
CA VAL A 309 1.30 -6.26 13.17
C VAL A 309 1.28 -4.80 13.62
N GLY A 310 2.26 -4.40 14.44
CA GLY A 310 2.31 -3.04 14.97
C GLY A 310 3.66 -2.61 15.53
N ASP A 311 3.66 -1.40 16.09
CA ASP A 311 4.82 -0.73 16.72
C ASP A 311 5.28 -1.43 18.01
N ASP A 312 4.49 -2.37 18.54
CA ASP A 312 4.88 -3.23 19.65
C ASP A 312 5.77 -4.41 19.22
N ALA A 313 6.22 -4.41 17.96
CA ALA A 313 7.06 -5.42 17.33
C ALA A 313 6.45 -6.84 17.37
N CYS A 314 5.13 -6.94 17.48
CA CYS A 314 4.42 -8.22 17.54
C CYS A 314 3.80 -8.61 16.19
N LEU A 315 3.74 -9.92 15.95
CA LEU A 315 2.83 -10.54 14.97
C LEU A 315 1.73 -11.25 15.76
N ILE A 316 0.49 -10.88 15.53
CA ILE A 316 -0.66 -11.49 16.21
C ILE A 316 -1.53 -12.22 15.19
N LEU A 317 -1.87 -13.47 15.47
CA LEU A 317 -2.90 -14.23 14.78
C LEU A 317 -4.17 -14.25 15.62
N TRP A 318 -5.29 -14.04 14.95
CA TRP A 318 -6.60 -13.92 15.55
C TRP A 318 -7.54 -14.98 14.99
N ASP A 319 -8.49 -15.41 15.81
CA ASP A 319 -9.63 -16.20 15.39
C ASP A 319 -10.90 -15.61 16.03
N ALA A 320 -11.74 -14.97 15.21
CA ALA A 320 -12.97 -14.34 15.67
C ALA A 320 -13.97 -15.31 16.31
N ARG A 321 -13.77 -16.63 16.17
CA ARG A 321 -14.60 -17.66 16.81
C ARG A 321 -14.19 -17.93 18.25
N THR A 322 -12.93 -17.68 18.61
CA THR A 322 -12.41 -17.95 19.95
C THR A 322 -12.54 -16.77 20.90
N GLY A 323 -12.82 -15.58 20.36
CA GLY A 323 -13.08 -14.37 21.13
C GLY A 323 -12.38 -13.15 20.50
N THR A 324 -12.14 -12.14 21.34
CA THR A 324 -11.44 -10.90 20.96
C THR A 324 -9.99 -10.84 21.43
N ASP A 325 -9.53 -11.88 22.12
CA ASP A 325 -8.15 -12.03 22.57
C ASP A 325 -7.28 -12.71 21.50
N PRO A 326 -5.95 -12.53 21.52
CA PRO A 326 -5.04 -13.17 20.58
C PRO A 326 -5.17 -14.70 20.59
N ALA A 327 -5.30 -15.32 19.42
CA ALA A 327 -5.19 -16.77 19.29
C ALA A 327 -3.71 -17.20 19.41
N VAL A 328 -2.81 -16.42 18.79
CA VAL A 328 -1.35 -16.55 18.93
C VAL A 328 -0.74 -15.15 18.91
N LYS A 329 0.10 -14.79 19.89
CA LYS A 329 0.87 -13.53 19.91
C LYS A 329 2.36 -13.85 19.88
N VAL A 330 3.01 -13.62 18.74
CA VAL A 330 4.46 -13.71 18.60
C VAL A 330 5.06 -12.40 19.06
N GLU A 331 5.51 -12.37 20.31
CA GLU A 331 6.22 -11.22 20.86
C GLU A 331 7.62 -11.10 20.25
N LYS A 332 8.08 -9.87 20.00
CA LYS A 332 9.39 -9.59 19.40
C LYS A 332 9.58 -10.34 18.07
N ALA A 333 8.53 -10.35 17.25
CA ALA A 333 8.57 -10.88 15.90
C ALA A 333 9.71 -10.25 15.09
N HIS A 334 10.02 -8.97 15.36
CA HIS A 334 11.19 -8.24 14.85
C HIS A 334 11.93 -7.49 15.98
N SER A 335 13.09 -6.89 15.66
CA SER A 335 13.84 -6.03 16.61
C SER A 335 13.47 -4.55 16.53
N GLY A 336 12.40 -4.21 15.81
CA GLY A 336 11.81 -2.89 15.72
C GLY A 336 10.36 -2.99 15.25
N ASP A 337 9.73 -1.85 15.04
CA ASP A 337 8.33 -1.71 14.63
C ASP A 337 8.04 -2.56 13.39
N VAL A 338 6.91 -3.25 13.36
CA VAL A 338 6.52 -4.11 12.23
C VAL A 338 5.45 -3.38 11.44
N HIS A 339 5.84 -2.86 10.28
CA HIS A 339 5.02 -1.92 9.50
C HIS A 339 4.03 -2.60 8.55
N CYS A 340 4.30 -3.84 8.14
CA CYS A 340 3.49 -4.52 7.13
C CYS A 340 3.43 -6.02 7.33
N VAL A 341 2.29 -6.60 6.95
CA VAL A 341 2.05 -8.04 6.96
C VAL A 341 1.31 -8.45 5.71
N ASP A 342 1.69 -9.58 5.12
CA ASP A 342 0.87 -10.22 4.09
C ASP A 342 0.80 -11.72 4.29
N TRP A 343 -0.35 -12.27 3.93
CA TRP A 343 -0.65 -13.68 4.02
C TRP A 343 -0.53 -14.30 2.64
N ASN A 344 0.27 -15.35 2.51
CA ASN A 344 0.47 -15.99 1.23
C ASN A 344 -0.87 -16.55 0.69
N PRO A 345 -1.32 -16.11 -0.51
CA PRO A 345 -2.62 -16.51 -1.06
C PRO A 345 -2.64 -17.94 -1.59
N LEU A 346 -1.47 -18.55 -1.81
CA LEU A 346 -1.31 -19.87 -2.42
C LEU A 346 -1.00 -20.97 -1.39
N ASP A 347 -0.33 -20.63 -0.29
CA ASP A 347 -0.16 -21.50 0.88
C ASP A 347 -0.44 -20.74 2.17
N VAL A 348 -1.62 -20.98 2.74
CA VAL A 348 -2.13 -20.32 3.94
C VAL A 348 -1.31 -20.56 5.20
N ASN A 349 -0.27 -21.39 5.15
CA ASN A 349 0.64 -21.56 6.28
C ASN A 349 1.70 -20.47 6.36
N TYR A 350 2.00 -19.78 5.26
CA TYR A 350 3.05 -18.77 5.19
C TYR A 350 2.54 -17.35 5.37
N ILE A 351 3.22 -16.62 6.23
CA ILE A 351 2.97 -15.21 6.52
C ILE A 351 4.28 -14.45 6.39
N LEU A 352 4.25 -13.27 5.76
CA LEU A 352 5.38 -12.38 5.60
C LEU A 352 5.19 -11.13 6.47
N THR A 353 6.25 -10.69 7.14
CA THR A 353 6.26 -9.45 7.92
C THR A 353 7.47 -8.60 7.54
N GLY A 354 7.28 -7.28 7.40
CA GLY A 354 8.35 -6.31 7.14
C GLY A 354 8.44 -5.27 8.25
N SER A 355 9.66 -4.83 8.56
CA SER A 355 9.94 -4.04 9.77
C SER A 355 10.93 -2.89 9.57
N ALA A 356 10.92 -1.96 10.51
CA ALA A 356 11.96 -0.97 10.78
C ALA A 356 13.36 -1.59 11.01
N ASP A 357 13.46 -2.89 11.30
CA ASP A 357 14.74 -3.61 11.42
C ASP A 357 15.41 -3.94 10.08
N ASN A 358 14.90 -3.39 8.98
CA ASN A 358 15.38 -3.56 7.60
C ASN A 358 15.31 -5.01 7.10
N SER A 359 14.47 -5.86 7.70
CA SER A 359 14.29 -7.23 7.27
C SER A 359 12.84 -7.57 6.96
N VAL A 360 12.68 -8.55 6.06
CA VAL A 360 11.43 -9.29 5.91
C VAL A 360 11.61 -10.64 6.59
N ARG A 361 10.60 -11.11 7.32
CA ARG A 361 10.59 -12.44 7.92
C ARG A 361 9.42 -13.24 7.37
N MET A 362 9.69 -14.52 7.10
CA MET A 362 8.67 -15.48 6.73
C MET A 362 8.41 -16.41 7.91
N TRP A 363 7.14 -16.65 8.18
CA TRP A 363 6.65 -17.46 9.29
C TRP A 363 5.84 -18.62 8.75
N ASP A 364 5.99 -19.79 9.37
CA ASP A 364 5.08 -20.90 9.18
C ASP A 364 4.16 -20.96 10.41
N ARG A 365 2.86 -20.68 10.23
CA ARG A 365 1.90 -20.61 11.34
C ARG A 365 1.77 -21.95 12.09
N ARG A 366 2.12 -23.08 11.46
CA ARG A 366 2.10 -24.41 12.09
C ARG A 366 3.21 -24.60 13.10
N ASN A 367 4.28 -23.81 12.97
CA ASN A 367 5.45 -23.85 13.84
C ASN A 367 5.40 -22.79 14.96
N LEU A 368 4.32 -22.00 15.04
CA LEU A 368 4.10 -21.07 16.14
C LEU A 368 3.47 -21.84 17.31
N GLY A 369 4.21 -21.97 18.41
CA GLY A 369 3.70 -22.64 19.61
C GLY A 369 2.50 -21.94 20.24
N SER A 370 1.81 -22.62 21.15
CA SER A 370 0.58 -22.15 21.82
C SER A 370 0.73 -20.86 22.67
N GLY A 371 1.94 -20.33 22.80
CA GLY A 371 2.23 -19.02 23.40
C GLY A 371 3.04 -18.09 22.49
N GLY A 372 2.99 -18.29 21.18
CA GLY A 372 3.77 -17.51 20.20
C GLY A 372 5.27 -17.82 20.17
N ALA A 373 5.72 -18.84 20.90
CA ALA A 373 7.08 -19.34 20.83
C ALA A 373 7.33 -19.94 19.43
N GLY A 374 8.05 -19.21 18.59
CA GLY A 374 8.41 -19.62 17.23
C GLY A 374 9.47 -18.70 16.67
N SER A 375 10.33 -19.23 15.80
CA SER A 375 11.28 -18.44 15.03
C SER A 375 10.79 -18.30 13.59
N PRO A 376 11.14 -17.22 12.88
CA PRO A 376 10.87 -17.14 11.45
C PRO A 376 11.57 -18.30 10.74
N ILE A 377 10.93 -18.88 9.73
CA ILE A 377 11.54 -19.91 8.90
C ILE A 377 12.61 -19.33 7.98
N HIS A 378 12.50 -18.04 7.66
CA HIS A 378 13.51 -17.31 6.91
C HIS A 378 13.54 -15.83 7.28
N LYS A 379 14.72 -15.22 7.21
CA LYS A 379 14.95 -13.79 7.36
C LYS A 379 15.64 -13.25 6.11
N PHE A 380 14.93 -12.42 5.35
CA PHE A 380 15.46 -11.75 4.17
C PHE A 380 16.13 -10.45 4.59
N GLU A 381 17.43 -10.38 4.33
CA GLU A 381 18.29 -9.24 4.64
C GLU A 381 18.81 -8.62 3.34
N GLY A 382 19.18 -7.33 3.38
CA GLY A 382 19.71 -6.61 2.23
C GLY A 382 18.95 -5.32 1.90
N HIS A 383 17.77 -5.11 2.49
CA HIS A 383 17.17 -3.78 2.54
C HIS A 383 18.07 -2.84 3.32
N LYS A 384 18.25 -1.63 2.80
CA LYS A 384 19.11 -0.62 3.43
C LYS A 384 18.37 0.21 4.47
N ALA A 385 17.05 0.07 4.52
CA ALA A 385 16.19 0.79 5.44
C ALA A 385 14.86 0.07 5.68
N ALA A 386 13.95 0.73 6.41
CA ALA A 386 12.72 0.15 6.94
C ALA A 386 11.80 -0.38 5.84
N VAL A 387 11.33 -1.61 5.98
CA VAL A 387 10.38 -2.22 5.03
C VAL A 387 8.97 -1.77 5.39
N LEU A 388 8.35 -1.00 4.51
CA LEU A 388 7.03 -0.36 4.72
C LEU A 388 5.87 -1.13 4.13
N CYS A 389 6.11 -1.97 3.12
CA CYS A 389 5.06 -2.78 2.51
C CYS A 389 5.65 -4.08 1.96
N VAL A 390 4.90 -5.17 2.13
CA VAL A 390 5.17 -6.50 1.57
C VAL A 390 3.91 -7.02 0.90
N GLN A 391 4.03 -7.64 -0.27
CA GLN A 391 2.93 -8.36 -0.92
C GLN A 391 3.42 -9.65 -1.56
N ALA A 392 2.86 -10.77 -1.13
CA ALA A 392 3.02 -12.07 -1.76
C ALA A 392 2.48 -12.05 -3.19
N CYS A 393 3.16 -12.75 -4.08
CA CYS A 393 2.74 -12.92 -5.45
C CYS A 393 1.51 -13.82 -5.51
N GLN A 394 0.54 -13.47 -6.34
CA GLN A 394 -0.69 -14.25 -6.50
C GLN A 394 -0.49 -15.51 -7.36
N ASP A 395 0.62 -15.58 -8.11
CA ASP A 395 0.90 -16.66 -9.06
C ASP A 395 2.05 -17.57 -8.62
N ASN A 396 2.80 -17.20 -7.56
CA ASN A 396 3.96 -17.96 -7.10
C ASN A 396 4.14 -17.87 -5.59
N ILE A 397 4.11 -19.03 -4.93
CA ILE A 397 4.21 -19.18 -3.46
C ILE A 397 5.49 -18.55 -2.91
N LEU A 398 6.58 -18.55 -3.69
CA LEU A 398 7.90 -18.14 -3.25
C LEU A 398 8.25 -16.70 -3.68
N LEU A 399 7.33 -15.95 -4.28
CA LEU A 399 7.60 -14.57 -4.69
C LEU A 399 6.90 -13.57 -3.80
N PHE A 400 7.60 -12.49 -3.49
CA PHE A 400 6.99 -11.32 -2.90
C PHE A 400 7.67 -10.03 -3.36
N CYS A 401 6.92 -8.95 -3.31
CA CYS A 401 7.41 -7.60 -3.54
C CYS A 401 7.57 -6.88 -2.21
N THR A 402 8.59 -6.04 -2.14
CA THR A 402 8.87 -5.19 -0.99
C THR A 402 9.05 -3.74 -1.40
N LEU A 403 8.63 -2.88 -0.50
CA LEU A 403 8.92 -1.46 -0.50
C LEU A 403 9.66 -1.12 0.79
N TYR A 404 10.80 -0.43 0.69
CA TYR A 404 11.49 0.11 1.86
C TYR A 404 11.78 1.61 1.70
N ALA A 405 11.83 2.34 2.81
CA ALA A 405 12.12 3.77 2.86
C ALA A 405 13.32 4.07 3.76
N ASP A 406 14.23 4.90 3.27
CA ASP A 406 15.34 5.42 4.06
C ASP A 406 14.86 6.58 4.96
N MET A 407 14.96 6.38 6.27
CA MET A 407 14.50 7.33 7.30
C MET A 407 15.66 8.11 7.93
N VAL A 408 16.87 8.10 7.36
CA VAL A 408 18.00 8.82 7.94
C VAL A 408 18.29 10.13 7.22
N ALA A 409 18.25 11.21 7.99
CA ALA A 409 18.72 12.56 7.64
C ALA A 409 20.25 12.67 7.43
N SER A 410 20.90 11.61 6.95
CA SER A 410 22.33 11.59 6.59
C SER A 410 22.48 11.19 5.13
N TYR A 411 22.47 12.22 4.30
CA TYR A 411 23.05 12.49 2.98
C TYR A 411 23.90 11.45 2.19
N ASP A 412 23.82 10.16 2.43
CA ASP A 412 24.53 9.17 1.62
C ASP A 412 23.67 7.93 1.36
N VAL A 413 23.35 7.75 0.07
CA VAL A 413 22.70 6.58 -0.57
C VAL A 413 21.16 6.51 -0.50
N PHE A 414 20.48 7.54 -1.02
CA PHE A 414 19.04 7.44 -1.34
C PHE A 414 18.80 6.42 -2.46
N GLY A 415 18.12 5.33 -2.11
CA GLY A 415 17.61 4.33 -3.04
C GLY A 415 16.25 3.87 -2.54
N TYR A 416 15.20 4.65 -2.80
CA TYR A 416 13.83 4.16 -2.67
C TYR A 416 13.61 3.16 -3.77
N LEU A 417 13.67 1.89 -3.41
CA LEU A 417 13.86 0.82 -4.36
C LEU A 417 12.78 -0.23 -4.18
N PHE A 418 12.16 -0.60 -5.28
CA PHE A 418 11.38 -1.82 -5.36
C PHE A 418 12.30 -3.01 -5.53
N ALA A 419 12.22 -3.95 -4.58
CA ALA A 419 12.83 -5.26 -4.73
C ALA A 419 11.72 -6.32 -4.81
N ILE A 420 11.66 -7.01 -5.93
CA ILE A 420 10.99 -8.31 -6.04
C ILE A 420 12.00 -9.35 -5.55
N ILE A 421 11.64 -10.03 -4.48
CA ILE A 421 12.47 -11.04 -3.83
C ILE A 421 11.83 -12.39 -4.10
N LEU A 422 12.63 -13.31 -4.64
CA LEU A 422 12.35 -14.74 -4.64
C LEU A 422 12.85 -15.35 -3.33
N VAL A 423 11.99 -16.13 -2.71
CA VAL A 423 12.41 -17.14 -1.75
C VAL A 423 13.09 -18.26 -2.54
N SER A 424 14.41 -18.39 -2.42
CA SER A 424 15.09 -19.62 -2.83
C SER A 424 14.49 -20.76 -2.01
N ASP A 425 14.08 -21.82 -2.69
CA ASP A 425 13.62 -23.04 -2.03
C ASP A 425 14.68 -23.50 -1.00
N CYS A 426 14.26 -23.85 0.21
CA CYS A 426 15.15 -24.45 1.20
C CYS A 426 15.65 -25.87 0.78
N SER A 427 15.38 -26.30 -0.45
CA SER A 427 15.95 -27.49 -1.10
C SER A 427 17.17 -27.20 -1.98
N GLY A 428 17.59 -25.93 -2.15
CA GLY A 428 18.77 -25.59 -2.96
C GLY A 428 18.61 -25.97 -4.44
N HIS A 429 17.38 -26.03 -4.93
CA HIS A 429 17.01 -26.42 -6.29
C HIS A 429 15.83 -25.57 -6.78
N LEU A 430 16.01 -24.26 -6.88
CA LEU A 430 15.57 -23.45 -8.02
C LEU A 430 16.16 -22.02 -7.93
N THR A 431 16.85 -21.69 -9.03
CA THR A 431 17.30 -20.38 -9.52
C THR A 431 18.33 -19.59 -8.69
N GLU A 432 19.56 -20.13 -8.61
CA GLU A 432 20.72 -19.24 -8.71
C GLU A 432 20.62 -18.42 -10.02
N HIS A 433 20.39 -17.12 -9.92
CA HIS A 433 20.77 -16.07 -10.88
C HIS A 433 20.67 -16.37 -12.40
N LEU A 434 19.57 -16.95 -12.88
CA LEU A 434 19.44 -17.42 -14.27
C LEU A 434 19.63 -16.32 -15.35
N PHE A 435 18.92 -15.20 -15.25
CA PHE A 435 18.98 -14.13 -16.26
C PHE A 435 20.33 -13.39 -16.26
N LEU A 436 20.89 -13.16 -15.06
CA LEU A 436 22.21 -12.51 -14.92
C LEU A 436 23.34 -13.42 -15.38
N GLU A 437 23.27 -14.74 -15.16
CA GLU A 437 24.28 -15.68 -15.67
C GLU A 437 24.19 -15.87 -17.20
N VAL A 438 22.98 -15.92 -17.77
CA VAL A 438 22.78 -15.99 -19.23
C VAL A 438 23.27 -14.70 -19.92
N LEU A 439 22.94 -13.52 -19.38
CA LEU A 439 23.49 -12.25 -19.86
C LEU A 439 25.01 -12.14 -19.60
N GLN A 440 25.53 -12.61 -18.47
CA GLN A 440 26.96 -12.61 -18.18
C GLN A 440 27.74 -13.57 -19.08
N LYS A 441 27.16 -14.72 -19.44
CA LYS A 441 27.70 -15.64 -20.46
C LYS A 441 27.69 -15.02 -21.85
N MET A 442 26.66 -14.23 -22.19
CA MET A 442 26.58 -13.51 -23.47
C MET A 442 27.47 -12.26 -23.54
N VAL A 443 27.66 -11.54 -22.43
CA VAL A 443 28.35 -10.22 -22.36
C VAL A 443 29.77 -10.32 -21.75
N GLY A 444 30.16 -11.48 -21.23
CA GLY A 444 31.53 -11.77 -20.78
C GLY A 444 31.97 -11.09 -19.47
N LYS A 445 31.06 -10.78 -18.53
CA LYS A 445 31.41 -10.12 -17.25
C LYS A 445 31.27 -11.07 -16.04
N LYS A 446 32.21 -10.98 -15.08
CA LYS A 446 32.28 -11.81 -13.86
C LYS A 446 31.18 -11.48 -12.84
N LYS A 447 30.76 -12.52 -12.11
CA LYS A 447 29.78 -12.54 -10.99
C LYS A 447 30.13 -11.48 -9.93
N ASN A 448 29.19 -10.58 -9.65
CA ASN A 448 29.32 -9.58 -8.58
C ASN A 448 28.90 -10.23 -7.25
N SER A 449 29.79 -10.29 -6.26
CA SER A 449 29.61 -11.04 -5.00
C SER A 449 28.71 -10.35 -3.94
N ASN A 450 28.04 -9.25 -4.29
CA ASN A 450 27.33 -8.38 -3.33
C ASN A 450 25.79 -8.40 -3.49
N VAL A 451 25.23 -9.36 -4.24
CA VAL A 451 23.77 -9.46 -4.40
C VAL A 451 23.19 -10.28 -3.24
N PRO A 452 22.18 -9.76 -2.50
CA PRO A 452 21.51 -10.53 -1.45
C PRO A 452 20.92 -11.82 -2.00
N ALA A 453 21.05 -12.91 -1.25
CA ALA A 453 20.44 -14.19 -1.61
C ALA A 453 18.92 -14.02 -1.74
N GLY A 454 18.34 -14.53 -2.83
CA GLY A 454 16.91 -14.43 -3.12
C GLY A 454 16.46 -13.14 -3.83
N LEU A 455 17.32 -12.13 -4.06
CA LEU A 455 16.91 -10.99 -4.88
C LEU A 455 16.67 -11.43 -6.34
N PHE A 456 15.44 -11.29 -6.81
CA PHE A 456 15.05 -11.76 -8.15
C PHE A 456 15.05 -10.64 -9.19
N PHE A 457 14.37 -9.54 -8.88
CA PHE A 457 14.25 -8.40 -9.77
C PHE A 457 14.21 -7.11 -8.97
N GLN A 458 14.84 -6.07 -9.49
CA GLN A 458 14.92 -4.78 -8.85
C GLN A 458 14.39 -3.72 -9.80
N HIS A 459 13.25 -3.12 -9.45
CA HIS A 459 12.69 -2.02 -10.20
C HIS A 459 13.23 -0.70 -9.65
N ALA A 460 13.92 0.04 -10.51
CA ALA A 460 14.60 1.31 -10.19
C ALA A 460 14.04 2.48 -11.02
N GLY A 461 12.75 2.41 -11.37
CA GLY A 461 12.10 3.41 -12.21
C GLY A 461 11.60 4.65 -11.48
N HIS A 462 11.46 4.61 -10.16
CA HIS A 462 11.08 5.80 -9.39
C HIS A 462 12.32 6.61 -9.01
N ARG A 463 12.20 7.94 -9.06
CA ARG A 463 13.28 8.89 -8.75
C ARG A 463 13.26 9.37 -7.31
N ASP A 464 12.21 9.04 -6.58
CA ASP A 464 12.02 9.42 -5.18
C ASP A 464 11.21 8.34 -4.45
N LYS A 465 10.79 8.67 -3.22
CA LYS A 465 10.06 7.78 -2.33
C LYS A 465 8.82 7.19 -2.98
N ILE A 466 8.82 5.87 -3.03
CA ILE A 466 7.65 5.09 -3.39
C ILE A 466 6.72 5.00 -2.17
N VAL A 467 5.41 5.10 -2.41
CA VAL A 467 4.40 5.15 -1.35
C VAL A 467 3.55 3.89 -1.29
N ASP A 468 3.09 3.36 -2.41
CA ASP A 468 2.27 2.15 -2.47
C ASP A 468 2.49 1.41 -3.80
N PHE A 469 2.12 0.13 -3.81
CA PHE A 469 2.10 -0.70 -5.00
C PHE A 469 1.06 -1.82 -4.91
N HIS A 470 0.70 -2.37 -6.07
CA HIS A 470 -0.21 -3.50 -6.14
C HIS A 470 0.08 -4.44 -7.30
N TRP A 471 0.08 -5.75 -7.02
CA TRP A 471 0.05 -6.79 -8.03
C TRP A 471 -1.27 -6.78 -8.82
N ASN A 472 -1.20 -7.03 -10.12
CA ASN A 472 -2.38 -7.20 -10.96
C ASN A 472 -2.84 -8.66 -10.92
N SER A 473 -3.99 -8.92 -10.31
CA SER A 473 -4.60 -10.26 -10.23
C SER A 473 -5.11 -10.80 -11.57
N SER A 474 -5.39 -9.91 -12.51
CA SER A 474 -5.94 -10.25 -13.82
C SER A 474 -4.87 -10.40 -14.91
N ASP A 475 -3.64 -9.97 -14.63
CA ASP A 475 -2.52 -10.00 -15.56
C ASP A 475 -1.21 -10.30 -14.80
N PRO A 476 -0.75 -11.57 -14.82
CA PRO A 476 0.43 -12.00 -14.07
C PRO A 476 1.66 -11.13 -14.31
N TRP A 477 2.46 -10.96 -13.27
CA TRP A 477 3.73 -10.20 -13.28
C TRP A 477 3.62 -8.69 -13.53
N THR A 478 2.40 -8.16 -13.70
CA THR A 478 2.16 -6.73 -13.83
C THR A 478 1.96 -6.10 -12.46
N ILE A 479 2.64 -4.98 -12.23
CA ILE A 479 2.57 -4.19 -11.00
C ILE A 479 2.21 -2.75 -11.35
N VAL A 480 1.39 -2.12 -10.50
CA VAL A 480 1.27 -0.66 -10.44
C VAL A 480 1.98 -0.16 -9.20
N SER A 481 2.69 0.96 -9.32
CA SER A 481 3.40 1.61 -8.22
C SER A 481 3.27 3.13 -8.30
N VAL A 482 3.26 3.80 -7.15
CA VAL A 482 3.21 5.26 -7.04
C VAL A 482 4.34 5.80 -6.17
N SER A 483 4.89 6.96 -6.53
CA SER A 483 5.89 7.69 -5.74
C SER A 483 5.50 9.15 -5.50
N ASP A 484 6.16 9.76 -4.52
CA ASP A 484 6.09 11.16 -4.13
C ASP A 484 7.29 11.94 -4.68
N ASP A 485 7.60 11.80 -5.98
CA ASP A 485 8.74 12.44 -6.64
C ASP A 485 8.45 13.87 -7.12
N GLY A 486 7.54 14.58 -6.43
CA GLY A 486 7.01 15.88 -6.85
C GLY A 486 8.05 17.00 -6.98
N GLU A 487 9.10 16.98 -6.15
CA GLU A 487 10.22 17.94 -6.27
C GLU A 487 11.06 17.72 -7.54
N SER A 488 10.99 16.52 -8.13
CA SER A 488 11.77 16.14 -9.31
C SER A 488 11.00 16.30 -10.63
N THR A 489 9.68 16.08 -10.62
CA THR A 489 8.85 16.02 -11.85
C THR A 489 8.00 17.26 -12.13
N GLY A 490 7.99 18.23 -11.20
CA GLY A 490 7.15 19.43 -11.31
C GLY A 490 5.65 19.14 -11.12
N GLY A 491 5.30 17.99 -10.53
CA GLY A 491 3.94 17.53 -10.24
C GLY A 491 3.81 16.93 -8.84
N GLY A 492 2.82 16.06 -8.66
CA GLY A 492 2.57 15.34 -7.40
C GLY A 492 3.33 14.03 -7.27
N GLY A 493 4.15 13.67 -8.25
CA GLY A 493 4.87 12.41 -8.31
C GLY A 493 4.49 11.58 -9.53
N THR A 494 4.81 10.29 -9.53
CA THR A 494 4.67 9.41 -10.69
C THR A 494 3.96 8.12 -10.37
N LEU A 495 3.11 7.72 -11.30
CA LEU A 495 2.53 6.39 -11.35
C LEU A 495 3.24 5.59 -12.45
N GLN A 496 3.73 4.42 -12.09
CA GLN A 496 4.34 3.50 -13.04
C GLN A 496 3.56 2.20 -13.10
N ILE A 497 3.41 1.68 -14.30
CA ILE A 497 2.84 0.36 -14.56
C ILE A 497 3.87 -0.42 -15.34
N TRP A 498 4.25 -1.59 -14.84
CA TRP A 498 5.37 -2.32 -15.38
C TRP A 498 5.16 -3.82 -15.27
N ARG A 499 5.65 -4.54 -16.28
CA ARG A 499 5.74 -6.00 -16.32
C ARG A 499 7.18 -6.33 -16.65
N MET A 500 7.84 -7.09 -15.77
CA MET A 500 9.20 -7.57 -16.03
C MET A 500 9.23 -8.44 -17.28
N SER A 501 10.38 -8.54 -17.94
CA SER A 501 10.49 -9.35 -19.14
C SER A 501 10.25 -10.83 -18.84
N ASP A 502 9.48 -11.50 -19.70
CA ASP A 502 9.24 -12.95 -19.59
C ASP A 502 10.51 -13.80 -19.65
N LEU A 503 11.57 -13.27 -20.26
CA LEU A 503 12.89 -13.88 -20.31
C LEU A 503 13.55 -14.03 -18.93
N ILE A 504 13.05 -13.32 -17.92
CA ILE A 504 13.60 -13.32 -16.55
C ILE A 504 13.04 -14.49 -15.73
N TYR A 505 11.77 -14.87 -15.93
CA TYR A 505 11.07 -15.86 -15.11
C TYR A 505 10.69 -17.16 -15.84
N ARG A 506 10.87 -17.25 -17.16
CA ARG A 506 10.61 -18.48 -17.92
C ARG A 506 11.70 -19.55 -17.73
N PRO A 507 11.38 -20.84 -17.96
CA PRO A 507 12.38 -21.92 -17.90
C PRO A 507 13.57 -21.68 -18.84
N GLU A 508 14.78 -22.02 -18.39
CA GLU A 508 16.04 -21.75 -19.11
C GLU A 508 16.03 -22.30 -20.53
N ASP A 509 15.64 -23.56 -20.70
CA ASP A 509 15.66 -24.25 -21.99
C ASP A 509 14.77 -23.55 -23.04
N GLU A 510 13.63 -23.01 -22.60
CA GLU A 510 12.74 -22.26 -23.47
C GLU A 510 13.32 -20.91 -23.87
N VAL A 511 13.92 -20.20 -22.90
CA VAL A 511 14.55 -18.90 -23.12
C VAL A 511 15.74 -19.05 -24.06
N LEU A 512 16.60 -20.04 -23.85
CA LEU A 512 17.75 -20.33 -24.72
C LEU A 512 17.30 -20.70 -26.13
N THR A 513 16.27 -21.54 -26.27
CA THR A 513 15.72 -21.91 -27.58
C THR A 513 15.19 -20.69 -28.33
N GLU A 514 14.51 -19.77 -27.63
CA GLU A 514 14.02 -18.53 -28.22
C GLU A 514 15.17 -17.59 -28.61
N LEU A 515 16.15 -17.40 -27.74
CA LEU A 515 17.32 -16.56 -28.00
C LEU A 515 18.18 -17.07 -29.17
N GLU A 516 18.30 -18.40 -29.35
CA GLU A 516 18.98 -18.98 -30.51
C GLU A 516 18.34 -18.56 -31.84
N ASN A 517 17.01 -18.38 -31.88
CA ASN A 517 16.33 -17.85 -33.08
C ASN A 517 16.72 -16.40 -33.39
N PHE A 518 17.13 -15.63 -32.37
CA PHE A 518 17.54 -14.23 -32.50
C PHE A 518 19.07 -14.05 -32.54
N LYS A 519 19.84 -15.13 -32.46
CA LYS A 519 21.31 -15.10 -32.36
C LYS A 519 21.99 -14.34 -33.49
N ALA A 520 21.50 -14.47 -34.72
CA ALA A 520 22.02 -13.73 -35.87
C ALA A 520 21.78 -12.21 -35.74
N HIS A 521 20.67 -11.80 -35.15
CA HIS A 521 20.35 -10.41 -34.88
C HIS A 521 21.16 -9.87 -33.70
N LEU A 522 21.25 -10.61 -32.59
CA LEU A 522 22.06 -10.25 -31.42
C LEU A 522 23.54 -10.08 -31.79
N ALA A 523 24.08 -10.96 -32.64
CA ALA A 523 25.44 -10.85 -33.17
C ALA A 523 25.66 -9.59 -34.04
N SER A 524 24.60 -9.06 -34.68
CA SER A 524 24.66 -7.82 -35.45
C SER A 524 24.63 -6.55 -34.60
N CYS A 525 24.10 -6.65 -33.37
CA CYS A 525 24.01 -5.56 -32.40
C CYS A 525 25.26 -5.43 -31.52
N ALA A 526 26.14 -6.45 -31.51
CA ALA A 526 27.42 -6.36 -30.81
C ALA A 526 28.33 -5.32 -31.51
N PRO A 527 28.99 -4.41 -30.76
CA PRO A 527 29.92 -3.47 -31.36
C PRO A 527 31.03 -4.25 -32.07
N ARG A 528 31.23 -3.96 -33.36
CA ARG A 528 32.37 -4.49 -34.11
C ARG A 528 33.62 -3.84 -33.52
N ASN A 529 34.45 -4.65 -32.87
CA ASN A 529 35.78 -4.26 -32.38
C ASN A 529 36.64 -3.68 -33.51
#